data_AF-X1TXM2-F1
#
_entry.id   AF-X1TXM2-F1
#
_cell.length_a   1.000
_cell.length_b   1.000
_cell.length_c   1.000
_cell.angle_alpha   90.00
_cell.angle_beta   90.00
_cell.angle_gamma   90.00
#
_symmetry.space_group_name_H-M   'P 1'
#
loop_
_entity.id
_entity.type
_entity.pdbx_description
1 polymer ?
#
loop_
_entity_poly.entity_id
_entity_poly.type
_entity_poly.pdbx_seq_one_letter_code
_entity_poly.pdbx_strand_id
1 'polypeptide(L)'
;QEDQARRRTLVITKTQDKKPKIKYSFSNGQSDQYTNKEYAYFQAQRYWVERTFDDSKNELGMSDYQIRKWIGWHHHQSLVMLAALFLLKEKIENELEFPLMSVRDARILIIFELFGTKEQYDKRLEQMKIRHYNRQKDIDRYYRYEDLWESKTKVVK
;
A
#
# COMPACT_ATOMS: atom_id res chain seq x y z
N GLN A 1 12.92 -20.63 25.60
CA GLN A 1 11.95 -21.73 25.43
C GLN A 1 10.71 -21.31 26.20
N GLU A 2 9.51 -21.45 25.65
CA GLU A 2 8.29 -21.16 26.42
C GLU A 2 7.95 -22.38 27.26
N ASP A 3 7.75 -22.20 28.57
CA ASP A 3 7.49 -23.29 29.53
C ASP A 3 6.09 -23.90 29.41
N GLN A 4 5.18 -23.24 28.69
CA GLN A 4 3.80 -23.70 28.49
C GLN A 4 3.30 -23.45 27.06
N ALA A 5 2.45 -24.36 26.57
CA ALA A 5 1.80 -24.21 25.27
C ALA A 5 0.84 -23.02 25.30
N ARG A 6 1.03 -22.08 24.37
CA ARG A 6 0.15 -20.91 24.24
C ARG A 6 -0.97 -21.18 23.25
N ARG A 7 -2.22 -20.94 23.67
CA ARG A 7 -3.36 -20.90 22.74
C ARG A 7 -3.15 -19.78 21.72
N ARG A 8 -3.38 -20.11 20.44
CA ARG A 8 -3.31 -19.19 19.31
C ARG A 8 -4.50 -19.44 18.39
N THR A 9 -4.95 -18.39 17.71
CA THR A 9 -6.00 -18.49 16.70
C THR A 9 -5.36 -18.73 15.35
N LEU A 10 -5.78 -19.79 14.65
CA LEU A 10 -5.35 -20.07 13.29
C LEU A 10 -6.29 -19.36 12.30
N VAL A 11 -5.75 -18.44 11.52
CA VAL A 11 -6.45 -17.75 10.44
C VAL A 11 -6.06 -18.41 9.12
N ILE A 12 -7.06 -18.94 8.42
CA ILE A 12 -6.91 -19.60 7.11
C ILE A 12 -7.54 -18.71 6.05
N THR A 13 -6.74 -18.27 5.08
CA THR A 13 -7.21 -17.45 3.96
C THR A 13 -7.14 -18.27 2.68
N LYS A 14 -8.18 -18.20 1.85
CA LYS A 14 -8.24 -18.87 0.54
C LYS A 14 -8.61 -17.86 -0.54
N THR A 15 -7.80 -17.76 -1.59
CA THR A 15 -8.14 -16.91 -2.74
C THR A 15 -9.22 -17.55 -3.61
N GLN A 16 -10.01 -16.73 -4.29
CA GLN A 16 -11.11 -17.18 -5.17
C GLN A 16 -10.68 -17.36 -6.64
N ASP A 17 -9.38 -17.41 -6.91
CA ASP A 17 -8.85 -17.58 -8.26
C ASP A 17 -9.11 -18.99 -8.81
N LYS A 18 -9.03 -19.16 -10.15
CA LYS A 18 -9.09 -20.47 -10.82
C LYS A 18 -8.14 -21.51 -10.20
N LYS A 19 -7.01 -21.06 -9.66
CA LYS A 19 -6.08 -21.86 -8.85
C LYS A 19 -6.01 -21.24 -7.45
N PRO A 20 -6.80 -21.73 -6.48
CA PRO A 20 -6.90 -21.11 -5.16
C PRO A 20 -5.59 -21.26 -4.39
N LYS A 21 -5.11 -20.16 -3.83
CA LYS A 21 -3.97 -20.17 -2.91
C LYS A 21 -4.48 -20.17 -1.48
N ILE A 22 -4.01 -21.11 -0.67
CA ILE A 22 -4.33 -21.19 0.76
C ILE A 22 -3.14 -20.68 1.56
N LYS A 23 -3.40 -19.78 2.51
CA LYS A 23 -2.41 -19.25 3.44
C LYS A 23 -2.84 -19.55 4.87
N TYR A 24 -1.86 -19.86 5.70
CA TYR A 24 -2.05 -20.15 7.12
C TYR A 24 -1.26 -19.13 7.93
N SER A 25 -1.88 -18.60 8.97
CA SER A 25 -1.26 -17.60 9.84
C SER A 25 -1.80 -17.72 11.26
N PHE A 26 -0.95 -17.44 12.25
CA PHE A 26 -1.36 -17.38 13.64
C PHE A 26 -1.68 -15.95 14.04
N SER A 27 -2.73 -15.78 14.85
CA SER A 27 -3.05 -14.51 15.50
C SER A 27 -2.95 -14.64 17.03
N ASN A 28 -2.55 -13.54 17.65
CA ASN A 28 -2.54 -13.37 19.11
C ASN A 28 -3.94 -13.06 19.67
N GLY A 29 -4.88 -12.62 18.83
CA GLY A 29 -6.28 -12.40 19.24
C GLY A 29 -7.04 -13.72 19.38
N GLN A 30 -8.00 -13.79 20.30
CA GLN A 30 -8.84 -14.99 20.50
C GLN A 30 -9.94 -15.08 19.43
N SER A 31 -10.33 -16.30 19.04
CA SER A 31 -11.27 -16.55 17.94
C SER A 31 -12.66 -15.90 18.10
N ASP A 32 -13.06 -15.62 19.33
CA ASP A 32 -14.30 -14.95 19.73
C ASP A 32 -14.14 -13.44 19.97
N GLN A 33 -12.91 -12.93 19.95
CA GLN A 33 -12.61 -11.52 20.19
C GLN A 33 -12.87 -10.65 18.96
N TYR A 34 -12.66 -11.19 17.76
CA TYR A 34 -12.81 -10.46 16.50
C TYR A 34 -13.63 -11.24 15.48
N THR A 35 -14.33 -10.51 14.62
CA THR A 35 -15.06 -11.08 13.50
C THR A 35 -14.12 -11.59 12.40
N ASN A 36 -14.63 -12.47 11.53
CA ASN A 36 -13.88 -12.93 10.36
C ASN A 36 -13.45 -11.77 9.44
N LYS A 37 -14.26 -10.71 9.35
CA LYS A 37 -13.94 -9.52 8.55
C LYS A 37 -12.73 -8.75 9.12
N GLU A 38 -12.68 -8.59 10.44
CA GLU A 38 -11.55 -7.95 11.11
C GLU A 38 -10.27 -8.77 10.99
N TYR A 39 -10.35 -10.09 11.18
CA TYR A 39 -9.21 -10.98 10.95
C TYR A 39 -8.69 -10.91 9.51
N ALA A 40 -9.60 -10.87 8.52
CA ALA A 40 -9.23 -10.67 7.13
C ALA A 40 -8.56 -9.30 6.91
N TYR A 41 -9.10 -8.25 7.51
CA TYR A 41 -8.52 -6.90 7.46
C TYR A 41 -7.10 -6.86 8.05
N PHE A 42 -6.88 -7.45 9.22
CA PHE A 42 -5.55 -7.51 9.86
C PHE A 42 -4.54 -8.24 8.98
N GLN A 43 -4.93 -9.37 8.36
CA GLN A 43 -4.07 -10.09 7.42
C GLN A 43 -3.74 -9.26 6.18
N ALA A 44 -4.71 -8.50 5.66
CA ALA A 44 -4.51 -7.64 4.50
C ALA A 44 -3.53 -6.49 4.78
N GLN A 45 -3.38 -6.04 6.02
CA GLN A 45 -2.47 -4.93 6.37
C GLN A 45 -1.00 -5.22 6.05
N ARG A 46 -0.59 -6.49 5.98
CA ARG A 46 0.78 -6.88 5.60
C ARG A 46 1.20 -6.26 4.27
N TYR A 47 0.27 -6.12 3.33
CA TYR A 47 0.52 -5.51 2.02
C TYR A 47 1.13 -4.11 2.14
N TRP A 48 0.63 -3.29 3.07
CA TRP A 48 1.10 -1.92 3.22
C TRP A 48 2.55 -1.84 3.66
N VAL A 49 3.01 -2.76 4.51
CA VAL A 49 4.42 -2.86 4.90
C VAL A 49 5.29 -3.16 3.68
N GLU A 50 4.92 -4.17 2.89
CA GLU A 50 5.64 -4.53 1.66
C GLU A 50 5.64 -3.36 0.66
N ARG A 51 4.48 -2.71 0.49
CA ARG A 51 4.31 -1.59 -0.42
C ARG A 51 5.18 -0.39 -0.06
N THR A 52 5.31 -0.05 1.22
CA THR A 52 6.19 1.04 1.68
C THR A 52 7.66 0.77 1.33
N PHE A 53 8.14 -0.47 1.48
CA PHE A 53 9.50 -0.83 1.08
C PHE A 53 9.68 -0.82 -0.44
N ASP A 54 8.68 -1.28 -1.20
CA ASP A 54 8.73 -1.23 -2.66
C ASP A 54 8.77 0.21 -3.19
N ASP A 55 7.94 1.10 -2.65
CA ASP A 55 7.98 2.52 -2.99
C ASP A 55 9.32 3.15 -2.59
N SER A 56 9.88 2.81 -1.42
CA SER A 56 11.19 3.32 -0.99
C SER A 56 12.33 2.86 -1.90
N LYS A 57 12.31 1.61 -2.35
CA LYS A 57 13.31 1.08 -3.29
C LYS A 57 13.21 1.75 -4.65
N ASN A 58 12.02 1.76 -5.24
CA ASN A 58 11.84 2.22 -6.62
C ASN A 58 11.86 3.75 -6.76
N GLU A 59 11.43 4.48 -5.72
CA GLU A 59 11.24 5.92 -5.82
C GLU A 59 12.25 6.73 -4.98
N LEU A 60 12.83 6.16 -3.91
CA LEU A 60 13.71 6.89 -2.97
C LEU A 60 15.14 6.37 -2.92
N GLY A 61 15.49 5.41 -3.77
CA GLY A 61 16.86 4.88 -3.86
C GLY A 61 17.28 4.05 -2.64
N MET A 62 16.33 3.38 -1.98
CA MET A 62 16.65 2.51 -0.82
C MET A 62 17.69 1.43 -1.16
N SER A 63 17.69 0.93 -2.40
CA SER A 63 18.64 -0.06 -2.92
C SER A 63 19.84 0.54 -3.67
N ASP A 64 19.86 1.85 -3.90
CA ASP A 64 20.80 2.51 -4.82
C ASP A 64 22.00 3.13 -4.08
N TYR A 65 22.32 2.62 -2.89
CA TYR A 65 23.47 3.07 -2.12
C TYR A 65 24.77 2.44 -2.62
N GLN A 66 25.85 3.23 -2.66
CA GLN A 66 27.20 2.75 -2.99
C GLN A 66 28.10 2.63 -1.74
N ILE A 67 27.50 2.69 -0.56
CA ILE A 67 28.21 2.70 0.72
C ILE A 67 28.63 1.29 1.14
N ARG A 68 29.87 1.14 1.64
CA ARG A 68 30.42 -0.14 2.09
C ARG A 68 30.58 -0.27 3.62
N LYS A 69 30.43 0.82 4.36
CA LYS A 69 30.54 0.84 5.83
C LYS A 69 29.17 0.67 6.46
N TRP A 70 29.08 -0.15 7.53
CA TRP A 70 27.86 -0.41 8.28
C TRP A 70 27.14 0.87 8.74
N ILE A 71 27.86 1.78 9.38
CA ILE A 71 27.31 3.05 9.87
C ILE A 71 26.75 3.90 8.72
N GLY A 72 27.48 3.99 7.61
CA GLY A 72 27.02 4.75 6.45
C GLY A 72 25.77 4.13 5.82
N TRP A 73 25.70 2.80 5.72
CA TRP A 73 24.48 2.11 5.27
C TRP A 73 23.30 2.43 6.18
N HIS A 74 23.48 2.41 7.51
CA HIS A 74 22.43 2.80 8.45
C HIS A 74 21.96 4.24 8.25
N HIS A 75 22.90 5.18 8.08
CA HIS A 75 22.54 6.57 7.82
C HIS A 75 21.71 6.71 6.53
N HIS A 76 22.09 6.01 5.46
CA HIS A 76 21.32 5.99 4.21
C HIS A 76 19.90 5.48 4.44
N GLN A 77 19.74 4.33 5.10
CA GLN A 77 18.42 3.75 5.37
C GLN A 77 17.55 4.70 6.21
N SER A 78 18.11 5.33 7.24
CA SER A 78 17.39 6.31 8.07
C SER A 78 16.93 7.53 7.27
N LEU A 79 17.77 8.07 6.39
CA LEU A 79 17.41 9.20 5.53
C LEU A 79 16.31 8.84 4.53
N VAL A 80 16.38 7.65 3.94
CA VAL A 80 15.33 7.14 3.04
C VAL A 80 14.01 6.98 3.79
N MET A 81 14.02 6.43 5.01
CA MET A 81 12.81 6.31 5.84
C MET A 81 12.22 7.69 6.21
N LEU A 82 13.07 8.68 6.49
CA LEU A 82 12.62 10.05 6.75
C LEU A 82 11.97 10.68 5.49
N ALA A 83 12.57 10.49 4.32
CA ALA A 83 11.99 10.94 3.05
C ALA A 83 10.66 10.23 2.73
N ALA A 84 10.57 8.93 3.01
CA ALA A 84 9.33 8.17 2.85
C ALA A 84 8.22 8.69 3.77
N LEU A 85 8.55 9.00 5.03
CA LEU A 85 7.63 9.61 5.98
C LEU A 85 7.15 10.98 5.51
N PHE A 86 8.06 11.81 5.01
CA PHE A 86 7.72 13.12 4.46
C PHE A 86 6.71 12.98 3.30
N LEU A 87 7.00 12.15 2.30
CA LEU A 87 6.09 11.93 1.17
C LEU A 87 4.74 11.33 1.60
N LEU A 88 4.73 10.47 2.62
CA LEU A 88 3.49 9.93 3.16
C LEU A 88 2.63 11.03 3.78
N LYS A 89 3.23 11.97 4.53
CA LYS A 89 2.50 13.11 5.10
C LYS A 89 1.92 13.99 4.02
N GLU A 90 2.72 14.35 3.01
CA GLU A 90 2.25 15.15 1.87
C GLU A 90 1.05 14.49 1.19
N LYS A 91 1.08 13.17 1.01
CA LYS A 91 -0.05 12.43 0.42
C LYS A 91 -1.31 12.46 1.28
N ILE A 92 -1.18 12.38 2.60
CA ILE A 92 -2.31 12.42 3.55
C ILE A 92 -2.90 13.84 3.55
N GLU A 93 -2.07 14.87 3.63
CA GLU A 93 -2.51 16.26 3.66
C GLU A 93 -3.21 16.67 2.36
N ASN A 94 -2.76 16.13 1.22
CA ASN A 94 -3.33 16.41 -0.10
C ASN A 94 -4.37 15.37 -0.56
N GLU A 95 -4.85 14.49 0.33
CA GLU A 95 -5.75 13.38 -0.03
C GLU A 95 -7.07 13.87 -0.65
N LEU A 96 -7.60 15.00 -0.17
CA LEU A 96 -8.86 15.56 -0.68
C LEU A 96 -8.74 16.06 -2.13
N GLU A 97 -7.61 16.68 -2.46
CA GLU A 97 -7.38 17.23 -3.81
C GLU A 97 -6.89 16.15 -4.78
N PHE A 98 -6.08 15.21 -4.30
CA PHE A 98 -5.44 14.18 -5.10
C PHE A 98 -5.53 12.79 -4.44
N PRO A 99 -6.72 12.19 -4.34
CA PRO A 99 -6.97 10.96 -3.58
C PRO A 99 -6.20 9.73 -4.12
N LEU A 100 -5.79 9.77 -5.39
CA LEU A 100 -5.06 8.69 -6.05
C LEU A 100 -3.57 9.04 -6.27
N MET A 101 -3.02 10.03 -5.56
CA MET A 101 -1.60 10.38 -5.71
C MET A 101 -0.70 9.20 -5.34
N SER A 102 0.23 8.83 -6.22
CA SER A 102 1.25 7.83 -5.92
C SER A 102 2.50 8.49 -5.33
N VAL A 103 3.35 7.71 -4.64
CA VAL A 103 4.64 8.21 -4.12
C VAL A 103 5.51 8.76 -5.25
N ARG A 104 5.48 8.12 -6.41
CA ARG A 104 6.13 8.60 -7.63
C ARG A 104 5.64 9.98 -8.05
N ASP A 105 4.31 10.17 -8.07
CA ASP A 105 3.72 11.44 -8.49
C ASP A 105 4.15 12.55 -7.54
N ALA A 106 4.04 12.33 -6.22
CA ALA A 106 4.47 13.28 -5.20
C ALA A 106 5.94 13.67 -5.38
N ARG A 107 6.84 12.69 -5.49
CA ARG A 107 8.27 12.92 -5.73
C ARG A 107 8.52 13.75 -6.99
N ILE A 108 7.88 13.39 -8.11
CA ILE A 108 8.07 14.09 -9.38
C ILE A 108 7.57 15.54 -9.28
N LEU A 109 6.40 15.77 -8.70
CA LEU A 109 5.85 17.11 -8.53
C LEU A 109 6.74 17.97 -7.65
N ILE A 110 7.25 17.45 -6.52
CA ILE A 110 8.21 18.16 -5.66
C ILE A 110 9.48 18.53 -6.43
N ILE A 111 10.03 17.62 -7.24
CA ILE A 111 11.24 17.92 -8.04
C ILE A 111 10.97 19.07 -9.01
N PHE A 112 9.83 19.07 -9.71
CA PHE A 112 9.51 20.12 -10.67
C PHE A 112 9.09 21.44 -10.00
N GLU A 113 8.49 21.38 -8.82
CA GLU A 113 8.19 22.57 -8.01
C GLU A 113 9.47 23.28 -7.57
N LEU A 114 10.47 22.51 -7.12
CA LEU A 114 11.72 23.07 -6.59
C LEU A 114 12.73 23.45 -7.67
N PHE A 115 12.81 22.67 -8.76
CA PHE A 115 13.91 22.77 -9.73
C PHE A 115 13.43 22.91 -11.18
N GLY A 116 12.12 22.86 -11.43
CA GLY A 116 11.53 22.89 -12.77
C GLY A 116 11.01 24.26 -13.17
N THR A 117 10.53 24.35 -14.42
CA THR A 117 9.71 25.46 -14.87
C THR A 117 8.23 25.17 -14.63
N LYS A 118 7.41 26.23 -14.53
CA LYS A 118 5.95 26.11 -14.39
C LYS A 118 5.34 25.22 -15.48
N GLU A 119 5.78 25.37 -16.72
CA GLU A 119 5.31 24.55 -17.84
C GLU A 119 5.61 23.05 -17.65
N GLN A 120 6.80 22.71 -17.13
CA GLN A 120 7.17 21.33 -16.84
C GLN A 120 6.32 20.75 -15.71
N TYR A 121 6.08 21.54 -14.66
CA TYR A 121 5.21 21.16 -13.56
C TYR A 121 3.79 20.88 -14.04
N ASP A 122 3.18 21.82 -14.76
CA ASP A 122 1.81 21.71 -15.28
C ASP A 122 1.65 20.48 -16.18
N LYS A 123 2.65 20.21 -17.03
CA LYS A 123 2.68 19.01 -17.87
C LYS A 123 2.70 17.71 -17.05
N ARG A 124 3.47 17.66 -15.96
CA ARG A 124 3.50 16.47 -15.08
C ARG A 124 2.20 16.30 -14.30
N LEU A 125 1.61 17.41 -13.87
CA LEU A 125 0.31 17.42 -13.21
C LEU A 125 -0.80 16.90 -14.14
N GLU A 126 -0.82 17.31 -15.39
CA GLU A 126 -1.78 16.81 -16.38
C GLU A 126 -1.61 15.30 -16.62
N GLN A 127 -0.37 14.84 -16.83
CA GLN A 127 -0.07 13.42 -16.98
C GLN A 127 -0.50 12.61 -15.75
N MET A 128 -0.34 13.17 -14.55
CA MET A 128 -0.81 12.56 -13.31
C MET A 128 -2.34 12.44 -13.31
N LYS A 129 -3.07 13.52 -13.61
CA LYS A 129 -4.54 13.54 -13.65
C LYS A 129 -5.10 12.50 -14.61
N ILE A 130 -4.50 12.33 -15.79
CA ILE A 130 -4.89 11.28 -16.75
C ILE A 130 -4.73 9.87 -16.14
N ARG A 131 -3.61 9.60 -15.46
CA ARG A 131 -3.39 8.31 -14.78
C ARG A 131 -4.38 8.09 -13.65
N HIS A 132 -4.73 9.13 -12.90
CA HIS A 132 -5.70 9.06 -11.80
C HIS A 132 -7.09 8.74 -12.34
N TYR A 133 -7.52 9.42 -13.40
CA TYR A 133 -8.79 9.14 -14.07
C TYR A 133 -8.90 7.68 -14.53
N ASN A 134 -7.86 7.16 -15.19
CA ASN A 134 -7.86 5.78 -15.66
C ASN A 134 -7.91 4.77 -14.51
N ARG A 135 -7.23 5.05 -13.39
CA ARG A 135 -7.28 4.21 -12.18
C ARG A 135 -8.64 4.28 -11.51
N GLN A 136 -9.24 5.46 -11.39
CA GLN A 136 -10.60 5.61 -10.85
C GLN A 136 -11.60 4.84 -11.69
N LYS A 137 -11.54 4.95 -13.02
CA LYS A 137 -12.41 4.20 -13.94
C LYS A 137 -12.28 2.68 -13.77
N ASP A 138 -11.07 2.18 -13.51
CA ASP A 138 -10.84 0.75 -13.27
C ASP A 138 -11.39 0.29 -11.91
N ILE A 139 -11.17 1.10 -10.87
CA ILE A 139 -11.77 0.93 -9.53
C ILE A 139 -13.30 0.87 -9.66
N ASP A 140 -13.91 1.90 -10.26
CA ASP A 140 -15.37 1.99 -10.44
C ASP A 140 -15.92 0.82 -11.24
N ARG A 141 -15.17 0.35 -12.25
CA ARG A 141 -15.56 -0.83 -13.02
C ARG A 141 -15.57 -2.08 -12.14
N TYR A 142 -14.54 -2.30 -11.33
CA TYR A 142 -14.44 -3.47 -10.47
C TYR A 142 -15.53 -3.50 -9.41
N TYR A 143 -15.70 -2.40 -8.67
CA TYR A 143 -16.70 -2.29 -7.60
C TYR A 143 -18.13 -2.26 -8.11
N ARG A 144 -18.39 -1.74 -9.33
CA ARG A 144 -19.70 -1.87 -9.98
C ARG A 144 -20.11 -3.32 -10.20
N TYR A 145 -19.15 -4.22 -10.45
CA TYR A 145 -19.44 -5.65 -10.50
C TYR A 145 -19.62 -6.23 -9.10
N GLU A 146 -18.91 -5.76 -8.08
CA GLU A 146 -19.06 -6.27 -6.70
C GLU A 146 -20.50 -6.09 -6.18
N ASP A 147 -21.13 -4.93 -6.40
CA ASP A 147 -22.56 -4.72 -6.08
C ASP A 147 -23.50 -5.67 -6.87
N LEU A 148 -23.16 -5.97 -8.13
CA LEU A 148 -23.88 -6.95 -8.96
C LEU A 148 -23.65 -8.39 -8.48
N TRP A 149 -22.48 -8.69 -7.89
CA TRP A 149 -22.16 -9.98 -7.32
C TRP A 149 -22.85 -10.19 -5.98
N GLU A 150 -22.81 -9.22 -5.06
CA GLU A 150 -23.51 -9.27 -3.78
C GLU A 150 -25.03 -9.38 -3.95
N SER A 151 -25.61 -8.68 -4.92
CA SER A 151 -27.03 -8.79 -5.25
C SER A 151 -27.39 -10.16 -5.82
N LYS A 152 -26.54 -10.77 -6.67
CA LYS A 152 -26.75 -12.14 -7.18
C LYS A 152 -26.61 -13.22 -6.11
N THR A 153 -25.67 -13.11 -5.17
CA THR A 153 -25.54 -14.10 -4.07
C THR A 153 -26.64 -14.00 -3.02
N LYS A 154 -27.26 -12.83 -2.84
CA LYS A 154 -28.45 -12.68 -1.95
C LYS A 154 -29.72 -13.31 -2.53
N VAL A 155 -29.83 -13.45 -3.85
CA VAL A 155 -30.98 -14.08 -4.53
C VAL A 155 -30.88 -15.63 -4.54
N VAL A 156 -29.74 -16.20 -4.15
CA VAL A 156 -29.48 -17.65 -4.16
C VAL A 156 -29.44 -18.25 -2.73
N LYS A 157 -30.01 -17.54 -1.74
CA LYS A 157 -30.34 -18.09 -0.42
C LYS A 157 -31.84 -18.16 -0.25
#